data_AF-A0A1C6BFK7-F1
#
_entry.id   AF-A0A1C6BFK7-F1
#
_cell.length_a   1.000
_cell.length_b   1.000
_cell.length_c   1.000
_cell.angle_alpha   90.00
_cell.angle_beta   90.00
_cell.angle_gamma   90.00
#
_symmetry.space_group_name_H-M   'P 1'
#
loop_
_entity.id
_entity.type
_entity.pdbx_description
1 polymer ?
#
loop_
_entity_poly.entity_id
_entity_poly.type
_entity_poly.pdbx_seq_one_letter_code
_entity_poly.pdbx_strand_id
1 'polypeptide(L)'
;MDTYHEIKMQVKTQLKGHFLFLYGWLLFVSLLIALIQNVGGFLGNGLGATLLSLALSLLCVVVNNTMLFLFIQRVRSLRFRKQDIRYSFSKAGEQIVIGLCLSLLQLFLQIAVSVCAFLPILYMLVSAFLSLFFVYWYACIAWLIYDQDTHIKDLFIKPLHIMKVQASALFWAGGFYVLWNILSQIGLSMVLKPFIKESDSLEQALLTLVQQGADHMETIWLLLAFCIVYFLVQYVILVVLYTFLANVYEMSRERS
;
A
#
# COMPACT_ATOMS: atom_id res chain seq x y z
N MET A 1 1.28 -6.75 -30.62
CA MET A 1 0.93 -5.34 -30.34
C MET A 1 1.01 -5.18 -28.84
N ASP A 2 1.85 -4.26 -28.36
CA ASP A 2 2.27 -4.22 -26.96
C ASP A 2 1.11 -3.85 -26.03
N THR A 3 0.55 -4.85 -25.34
CA THR A 3 -0.50 -4.72 -24.31
C THR A 3 -0.19 -3.58 -23.33
N TYR A 4 1.08 -3.36 -23.02
CA TYR A 4 1.55 -2.26 -22.18
C TYR A 4 1.26 -0.87 -22.79
N HIS A 5 1.49 -0.66 -24.09
CA HIS A 5 1.25 0.63 -24.75
C HIS A 5 -0.24 0.98 -24.82
N GLU A 6 -1.08 -0.02 -25.04
CA GLU A 6 -2.54 0.14 -25.07
C GLU A 6 -3.09 0.53 -23.69
N ILE A 7 -2.71 -0.21 -22.64
CA ILE A 7 -3.08 0.12 -21.25
C ILE A 7 -2.59 1.52 -20.88
N LYS A 8 -1.35 1.86 -21.24
CA LYS A 8 -0.78 3.18 -20.94
C LYS A 8 -1.60 4.32 -21.55
N MET A 9 -2.12 4.15 -22.77
CA MET A 9 -3.00 5.15 -23.39
C MET A 9 -4.38 5.21 -22.72
N GLN A 10 -4.94 4.08 -22.32
CA GLN A 10 -6.21 4.02 -21.57
C GLN A 10 -6.08 4.72 -20.20
N VAL A 11 -5.02 4.41 -19.44
CA VAL A 11 -4.72 5.04 -18.15
C VAL A 11 -4.58 6.55 -18.30
N LYS A 12 -3.82 7.02 -19.30
CA LYS A 12 -3.65 8.47 -19.56
C LYS A 12 -5.00 9.16 -19.80
N THR A 13 -5.91 8.49 -20.49
CA THR A 13 -7.24 9.02 -20.81
C THR A 13 -8.16 9.00 -19.57
N GLN A 14 -8.16 7.90 -18.83
CA GLN A 14 -8.97 7.72 -17.61
C GLN A 14 -8.56 8.68 -16.47
N LEU A 15 -7.26 8.99 -16.37
CA LEU A 15 -6.70 9.93 -15.40
C LEU A 15 -6.92 11.40 -15.79
N LYS A 16 -7.17 11.71 -17.07
CA LYS A 16 -7.38 13.10 -17.54
C LYS A 16 -8.61 13.69 -16.84
N GLY A 17 -8.38 14.72 -16.02
CA GLY A 17 -9.42 15.41 -15.23
C GLY A 17 -9.88 14.70 -13.95
N HIS A 18 -9.41 13.48 -13.67
CA HIS A 18 -9.85 12.70 -12.50
C HIS A 18 -8.69 12.27 -11.59
N PHE A 19 -7.45 12.47 -12.04
CA PHE A 19 -6.24 12.20 -11.26
C PHE A 19 -6.28 12.87 -9.88
N LEU A 20 -6.63 14.16 -9.82
CA LEU A 20 -6.63 14.95 -8.59
C LEU A 20 -7.70 14.47 -7.59
N PHE A 21 -8.82 13.95 -8.10
CA PHE A 21 -9.86 13.32 -7.28
C PHE A 21 -9.40 11.99 -6.68
N LEU A 22 -8.83 11.09 -7.51
CA LEU A 22 -8.31 9.79 -7.04
C LEU A 22 -7.15 9.97 -6.07
N TYR A 23 -6.25 10.90 -6.37
CA TYR A 23 -5.14 11.29 -5.51
C TYR A 23 -5.62 11.86 -4.17
N GLY A 24 -6.56 12.81 -4.21
CA GLY A 24 -7.12 13.43 -3.01
C GLY A 24 -7.79 12.41 -2.09
N TRP A 25 -8.56 11.47 -2.64
CA TRP A 25 -9.17 10.39 -1.86
C TRP A 25 -8.15 9.41 -1.29
N LEU A 26 -7.14 9.01 -2.07
CA LEU A 26 -6.07 8.12 -1.60
C LEU A 26 -5.32 8.75 -0.43
N LEU A 27 -4.93 10.02 -0.58
CA LEU A 27 -4.21 10.76 0.44
C LEU A 27 -5.09 10.98 1.68
N PHE A 28 -6.33 11.41 1.50
CA PHE A 28 -7.26 11.66 2.61
C PHE A 28 -7.54 10.38 3.43
N VAL A 29 -7.87 9.27 2.75
CA VAL A 29 -8.13 7.99 3.41
C VAL A 29 -6.87 7.49 4.12
N SER A 30 -5.70 7.61 3.49
CA SER A 30 -4.46 7.16 4.12
C SER A 30 -4.08 7.98 5.35
N LEU A 31 -4.25 9.31 5.30
CA LEU A 31 -4.04 10.18 6.46
C LEU A 31 -5.02 9.87 7.58
N LEU A 32 -6.30 9.59 7.25
CA LEU A 32 -7.31 9.19 8.21
C LEU A 32 -6.97 7.86 8.88
N ILE A 33 -6.50 6.87 8.11
CA ILE A 33 -6.01 5.59 8.64
C ILE A 33 -4.81 5.81 9.57
N ALA A 34 -3.81 6.59 9.14
CA ALA A 34 -2.63 6.90 9.95
C ALA A 34 -3.01 7.60 11.26
N LEU A 35 -3.97 8.53 11.22
CA LEU A 35 -4.46 9.22 12.41
C LEU A 35 -5.18 8.26 13.36
N ILE A 36 -6.06 7.41 12.84
CA ILE A 36 -6.77 6.39 13.65
C ILE A 36 -5.80 5.41 14.32
N GLN A 37 -4.79 4.95 13.58
CA GLN A 37 -3.78 4.03 14.11
C GLN A 37 -2.92 4.67 15.21
N ASN A 38 -2.54 5.94 15.04
CA ASN A 38 -1.77 6.67 16.05
C ASN A 38 -2.61 6.99 17.30
N VAL A 39 -3.90 7.34 17.14
CA VAL A 39 -4.82 7.53 18.28
C VAL A 39 -5.01 6.22 19.08
N GLY A 40 -5.01 5.07 18.38
CA GLY A 40 -5.01 3.74 19.00
C GLY A 40 -3.85 3.51 19.97
N GLY A 41 -2.66 4.05 19.67
CA GLY A 41 -1.47 3.97 20.52
C GLY A 41 -1.51 4.90 21.74
N PHE A 42 -2.27 6.00 21.69
CA PHE A 42 -2.42 6.95 22.80
C PHE A 42 -3.40 6.50 23.90
N LEU A 43 -4.18 5.44 23.67
CA LEU A 43 -5.23 4.97 24.58
C LEU A 43 -4.71 4.21 25.83
N GLY A 44 -3.40 4.19 26.05
CA GLY A 44 -2.77 3.63 27.25
C GLY A 44 -2.63 2.10 27.24
N ASN A 45 -1.97 1.58 28.27
CA ASN A 45 -1.66 0.14 28.40
C ASN A 45 -2.76 -0.58 29.17
N GLY A 46 -3.71 -1.19 28.46
CA GLY A 46 -4.75 -2.04 29.05
C GLY A 46 -5.47 -2.87 28.00
N LEU A 47 -6.01 -4.03 28.39
CA LEU A 47 -6.70 -4.98 27.49
C LEU A 47 -7.80 -4.29 26.67
N GLY A 48 -8.55 -3.37 27.26
CA GLY A 48 -9.59 -2.60 26.56
C GLY A 48 -9.03 -1.68 25.46
N ALA A 49 -7.90 -1.02 25.72
CA ALA A 49 -7.21 -0.18 24.74
C ALA A 49 -6.60 -1.01 23.60
N THR A 50 -6.04 -2.18 23.91
CA THR A 50 -5.51 -3.11 22.90
C THR A 50 -6.62 -3.65 22.00
N LEU A 51 -7.76 -4.05 22.57
CA LEU A 51 -8.91 -4.52 21.79
C LEU A 51 -9.51 -3.42 20.92
N LEU A 52 -9.55 -2.18 21.43
CA LEU A 52 -10.01 -1.03 20.66
C LEU A 52 -9.05 -0.69 19.52
N SER A 53 -7.74 -0.69 19.77
CA SER A 53 -6.70 -0.49 18.75
C SER A 53 -6.74 -1.57 17.66
N LEU A 54 -6.99 -2.82 18.06
CA LEU A 54 -7.22 -3.93 17.13
C LEU A 54 -8.47 -3.66 16.28
N ALA A 55 -9.60 -3.34 16.89
CA ALA A 55 -10.85 -3.06 16.17
C ALA A 55 -10.71 -1.90 15.18
N LEU A 56 -10.02 -0.82 15.58
CA LEU A 56 -9.72 0.32 14.73
C LEU A 56 -8.81 -0.07 13.56
N SER A 57 -7.78 -0.88 13.80
CA SER A 57 -6.88 -1.38 12.74
C SER A 57 -7.63 -2.25 11.73
N LEU A 58 -8.55 -3.09 12.20
CA LEU A 58 -9.41 -3.91 11.34
C LEU A 58 -10.36 -3.04 10.50
N LEU A 59 -10.91 -1.97 11.09
CA LEU A 59 -11.75 -1.02 10.36
C LEU A 59 -10.94 -0.29 9.28
N CYS A 60 -9.68 0.08 9.56
CA CYS A 60 -8.78 0.68 8.57
C CYS A 60 -8.54 -0.22 7.35
N VAL A 61 -8.45 -1.55 7.53
CA VAL A 61 -8.34 -2.50 6.41
C VAL A 61 -9.56 -2.41 5.49
N VAL A 62 -10.77 -2.38 6.07
CA VAL A 62 -12.02 -2.25 5.30
C VAL A 62 -12.10 -0.92 4.57
N VAL A 63 -11.72 0.17 5.23
CA VAL A 63 -11.69 1.52 4.61
C VAL A 63 -10.70 1.56 3.45
N ASN A 64 -9.50 1.00 3.61
CA ASN A 64 -8.49 0.93 2.55
C ASN A 64 -8.97 0.11 1.35
N ASN A 65 -9.57 -1.06 1.59
CA ASN A 65 -10.11 -1.90 0.52
C ASN A 65 -11.29 -1.25 -0.20
N THR A 66 -12.15 -0.53 0.54
CA THR A 66 -13.25 0.26 -0.05
C THR A 66 -12.72 1.36 -0.95
N MET A 67 -11.62 2.00 -0.56
CA MET A 67 -10.96 3.02 -1.37
C MET A 67 -10.44 2.43 -2.70
N LEU A 68 -9.93 1.19 -2.68
CA LEU A 68 -9.49 0.50 -3.89
C LEU A 68 -10.64 0.22 -4.89
N PHE A 69 -11.90 0.18 -4.44
CA PHE A 69 -13.06 0.04 -5.34
C PHE A 69 -13.27 1.28 -6.22
N LEU A 70 -12.80 2.46 -5.80
CA LEU A 70 -12.86 3.67 -6.62
C LEU A 70 -12.09 3.51 -7.94
N PHE A 71 -10.98 2.77 -7.92
CA PHE A 71 -10.16 2.55 -9.12
C PHE A 71 -10.84 1.60 -10.12
N ILE A 72 -11.41 0.49 -9.66
CA ILE A 72 -12.08 -0.46 -10.57
C ILE A 72 -13.35 0.17 -11.17
N GLN A 73 -14.12 0.90 -10.38
CA GLN A 73 -15.28 1.60 -10.88
C GLN A 73 -14.91 2.68 -11.89
N ARG A 74 -13.78 3.34 -11.70
CA ARG A 74 -13.29 4.33 -12.65
C ARG A 74 -12.95 3.70 -14.00
N VAL A 75 -12.28 2.55 -14.01
CA VAL A 75 -12.00 1.79 -15.23
C VAL A 75 -13.29 1.37 -15.92
N ARG A 76 -14.28 0.89 -15.15
CA ARG A 76 -15.61 0.51 -15.64
C ARG A 76 -16.52 1.68 -16.00
N SER A 77 -16.07 2.93 -15.87
CA SER A 77 -16.86 4.17 -16.08
C SER A 77 -18.15 4.27 -15.23
N LEU A 78 -18.17 3.62 -14.06
CA LEU A 78 -19.27 3.64 -13.11
C LEU A 78 -19.12 4.78 -12.10
N ARG A 79 -20.25 5.27 -11.56
CA ARG A 79 -20.26 6.24 -10.46
C ARG A 79 -20.28 5.52 -9.11
N PHE A 80 -19.40 5.94 -8.20
CA PHE A 80 -19.38 5.45 -6.82
C PHE A 80 -20.65 5.85 -6.07
N ARG A 81 -21.37 4.85 -5.55
CA ARG A 81 -22.62 5.04 -4.82
C ARG A 81 -22.47 4.61 -3.36
N LYS A 82 -23.36 5.10 -2.51
CA LYS A 82 -23.47 4.68 -1.09
C LYS A 82 -23.70 3.17 -0.93
N GLN A 83 -24.24 2.50 -1.95
CA GLN A 83 -24.43 1.05 -1.98
C GLN A 83 -23.11 0.28 -1.98
N ASP A 84 -22.05 0.83 -2.60
CA ASP A 84 -20.74 0.19 -2.67
C ASP A 84 -20.02 0.22 -1.32
N ILE A 85 -20.19 1.32 -0.58
CA ILE A 85 -19.74 1.44 0.81
C ILE A 85 -20.46 0.40 1.67
N ARG A 86 -21.80 0.33 1.57
CA ARG A 86 -22.61 -0.64 2.35
C ARG A 86 -22.22 -2.08 2.01
N TYR A 87 -21.93 -2.37 0.75
CA TYR A 87 -21.46 -3.68 0.31
C TYR A 87 -20.09 -4.02 0.90
N SER A 88 -19.13 -3.09 0.87
CA SER A 88 -17.82 -3.29 1.47
C SER A 88 -17.92 -3.60 2.97
N PHE A 89 -18.73 -2.84 3.72
CA PHE A 89 -18.98 -3.12 5.13
C PHE A 89 -19.71 -4.45 5.37
N SER A 90 -20.60 -4.86 4.47
CA SER A 90 -21.25 -6.18 4.55
C SER A 90 -20.26 -7.34 4.36
N LYS A 91 -19.15 -7.11 3.64
CA LYS A 91 -18.06 -8.07 3.41
C LYS A 91 -16.82 -7.78 4.24
N ALA A 92 -16.95 -6.97 5.29
CA ALA A 92 -15.85 -6.61 6.18
C ALA A 92 -15.12 -7.83 6.75
N GLY A 93 -15.86 -8.89 7.13
CA GLY A 93 -15.27 -10.12 7.67
C GLY A 93 -14.29 -10.79 6.70
N GLU A 94 -14.67 -10.94 5.43
CA GLU A 94 -13.82 -11.55 4.40
C GLU A 94 -12.59 -10.68 4.11
N GLN A 95 -12.79 -9.35 4.01
CA GLN A 95 -11.71 -8.38 3.82
C GLN A 95 -10.71 -8.40 4.97
N ILE A 96 -11.18 -8.52 6.22
CA ILE A 96 -10.36 -8.60 7.41
C ILE A 96 -9.54 -9.89 7.43
N VAL A 97 -10.19 -11.05 7.26
CA VAL A 97 -9.50 -12.35 7.33
C VAL A 97 -8.40 -12.44 6.28
N ILE A 98 -8.70 -12.04 5.04
CA ILE A 98 -7.72 -12.10 3.95
C ILE A 98 -6.63 -11.02 4.13
N GLY A 99 -7.02 -9.83 4.56
CA GLY A 99 -6.07 -8.75 4.88
C GLY A 99 -5.05 -9.17 5.94
N LEU A 100 -5.52 -9.84 7.00
CA LEU A 100 -4.66 -10.40 8.06
C LEU A 100 -3.75 -11.51 7.53
N CYS A 101 -4.30 -12.49 6.80
CA CYS A 101 -3.51 -13.58 6.22
C CYS A 101 -2.39 -13.07 5.31
N LEU A 102 -2.68 -12.10 4.45
CA LEU A 102 -1.66 -11.51 3.58
C LEU A 102 -0.65 -10.67 4.35
N SER A 103 -1.07 -9.95 5.38
CA SER A 103 -0.15 -9.14 6.19
C SER A 103 0.83 -10.04 6.93
N LEU A 104 0.35 -11.15 7.49
CA LEU A 104 1.18 -12.18 8.11
C LEU A 104 2.14 -12.83 7.11
N LEU A 105 1.65 -13.13 5.90
CA LEU A 105 2.49 -13.70 4.84
C LEU A 105 3.59 -12.71 4.39
N GLN A 106 3.23 -11.44 4.20
CA GLN A 106 4.16 -10.38 3.84
C GLN A 106 5.23 -10.22 4.92
N LEU A 107 4.82 -10.17 6.20
CA LEU A 107 5.74 -10.05 7.33
C LEU A 107 6.68 -11.26 7.41
N PHE A 108 6.16 -12.48 7.26
CA PHE A 108 6.98 -13.68 7.24
C PHE A 108 8.02 -13.67 6.13
N LEU A 109 7.63 -13.33 4.90
CA LEU A 109 8.55 -13.24 3.76
C LEU A 109 9.58 -12.11 3.96
N GLN A 110 9.17 -10.98 4.52
CA GLN A 110 10.06 -9.86 4.81
C GLN A 110 11.12 -10.24 5.86
N ILE A 111 10.73 -10.99 6.90
CA ILE A 111 11.68 -11.53 7.91
C ILE A 111 12.62 -12.53 7.24
N ALA A 112 12.11 -13.46 6.45
CA ALA A 112 12.95 -14.42 5.73
C ALA A 112 13.98 -13.72 4.83
N VAL A 113 13.57 -12.66 4.12
CA VAL A 113 14.47 -11.83 3.31
C VAL A 113 15.52 -11.12 4.18
N SER A 114 15.15 -10.60 5.36
CA SER A 114 16.11 -9.97 6.26
C SER A 114 17.17 -10.93 6.79
N VAL A 115 16.80 -12.19 7.05
CA VAL A 115 17.72 -13.22 7.56
C VAL A 115 18.62 -13.77 6.45
N CYS A 116 18.10 -13.92 5.23
CA CYS A 116 18.84 -14.51 4.11
C CYS A 116 19.72 -13.49 3.35
N ALA A 117 19.45 -12.19 3.47
CA ALA A 117 20.17 -11.17 2.72
C ALA A 117 21.48 -10.78 3.41
N PHE A 118 22.57 -11.45 3.04
CA PHE A 118 23.93 -11.10 3.48
C PHE A 118 24.43 -9.74 2.93
N LEU A 119 23.79 -9.23 1.87
CA LEU A 119 24.13 -7.95 1.23
C LEU A 119 23.00 -6.92 1.40
N PRO A 120 23.26 -5.74 1.99
CA PRO A 120 22.25 -4.70 2.23
C PRO A 120 21.54 -4.21 0.96
N ILE A 121 22.27 -4.15 -0.16
CA ILE A 121 21.71 -3.73 -1.45
C ILE A 121 20.69 -4.76 -1.96
N LEU A 122 21.01 -6.05 -1.81
CA LEU A 122 20.12 -7.13 -2.22
C LEU A 122 18.85 -7.14 -1.35
N TYR A 123 18.99 -6.89 -0.05
CA TYR A 123 17.85 -6.74 0.87
C TYR A 123 16.88 -5.65 0.42
N MET A 124 17.38 -4.44 0.16
CA MET A 124 16.55 -3.30 -0.27
C MET A 124 15.81 -3.61 -1.58
N LEU A 125 16.50 -4.22 -2.54
CA LEU A 125 15.92 -4.57 -3.83
C LEU A 125 14.82 -5.62 -3.69
N VAL A 126 15.10 -6.74 -3.00
CA VAL A 126 14.13 -7.81 -2.79
C VAL A 126 12.93 -7.31 -1.98
N SER A 127 13.15 -6.49 -0.96
CA SER A 127 12.07 -5.87 -0.17
C SER A 127 11.18 -4.93 -0.99
N ALA A 128 11.77 -4.14 -1.89
CA ALA A 128 11.00 -3.26 -2.78
C ALA A 128 10.14 -4.06 -3.77
N PHE A 129 10.67 -5.15 -4.32
CA PHE A 129 9.91 -6.06 -5.18
C PHE A 129 8.81 -6.81 -4.42
N LEU A 130 9.09 -7.28 -3.21
CA LEU A 130 8.11 -7.92 -2.34
C LEU A 130 6.97 -6.93 -2.06
N SER A 131 7.31 -5.68 -1.72
CA SER A 131 6.33 -4.63 -1.46
C SER A 131 5.45 -4.34 -2.67
N LEU A 132 6.04 -4.24 -3.87
CA LEU A 132 5.28 -4.08 -5.12
C LEU A 132 4.31 -5.25 -5.35
N PHE A 133 4.79 -6.47 -5.15
CA PHE A 133 3.98 -7.68 -5.33
C PHE A 133 2.77 -7.71 -4.39
N PHE A 134 2.96 -7.38 -3.11
CA PHE A 134 1.85 -7.31 -2.16
C PHE A 134 0.88 -6.16 -2.49
N VAL A 135 1.38 -4.99 -2.94
CA VAL A 135 0.50 -3.88 -3.40
C VAL A 135 -0.43 -4.36 -4.52
N TYR A 136 0.07 -5.14 -5.48
CA TYR A 136 -0.76 -5.72 -6.53
C TYR A 136 -1.74 -6.76 -5.98
N TRP A 137 -1.28 -7.64 -5.10
CA TRP A 137 -2.10 -8.71 -4.57
C TRP A 137 -3.29 -8.16 -3.75
N TYR A 138 -3.05 -7.18 -2.87
CA TYR A 138 -4.10 -6.53 -2.09
C TYR A 138 -5.16 -5.86 -2.98
N ALA A 139 -4.73 -5.17 -4.04
CA ALA A 139 -5.64 -4.51 -4.97
C ALA A 139 -6.52 -5.51 -5.74
N CYS A 140 -5.94 -6.59 -6.26
CA CYS A 140 -6.70 -7.64 -6.95
C CYS A 140 -7.73 -8.32 -6.03
N ILE A 141 -7.38 -8.57 -4.77
CA ILE A 141 -8.31 -9.16 -3.79
C ILE A 141 -9.48 -8.23 -3.50
N ALA A 142 -9.20 -6.93 -3.32
CA ALA A 142 -10.25 -5.95 -3.13
C ALA A 142 -11.25 -6.01 -4.31
N TRP A 143 -10.77 -6.07 -5.54
CA TRP A 143 -11.65 -6.12 -6.72
C TRP A 143 -12.39 -7.44 -6.89
N LEU A 144 -11.79 -8.58 -6.52
CA LEU A 144 -12.51 -9.86 -6.50
C LEU A 144 -13.65 -9.88 -5.47
N ILE A 145 -13.40 -9.32 -4.27
CA ILE A 145 -14.45 -9.17 -3.25
C ILE A 145 -15.57 -8.26 -3.75
N TYR A 146 -15.22 -7.18 -4.48
CA TYR A 146 -16.18 -6.32 -5.16
C TYR A 146 -17.00 -7.08 -6.22
N ASP A 147 -16.37 -7.99 -6.96
CA ASP A 147 -17.00 -8.85 -7.97
C ASP A 147 -17.76 -10.05 -7.40
N GLN A 148 -17.94 -10.13 -6.08
CA GLN A 148 -18.68 -11.18 -5.36
C GLN A 148 -18.02 -12.57 -5.41
N ASP A 149 -16.74 -12.67 -5.76
CA ASP A 149 -15.97 -13.91 -5.60
C ASP A 149 -15.61 -14.08 -4.11
N THR A 150 -16.39 -14.87 -3.37
CA THR A 150 -16.21 -15.03 -1.91
C THR A 150 -15.51 -16.33 -1.51
N HIS A 151 -15.12 -17.16 -2.49
CA HIS A 151 -14.35 -18.37 -2.22
C HIS A 151 -12.90 -18.01 -1.88
N ILE A 152 -12.51 -18.30 -0.62
CA ILE A 152 -11.16 -17.99 -0.10
C ILE A 152 -10.06 -18.53 -1.03
N LYS A 153 -10.22 -19.74 -1.57
CA LYS A 153 -9.24 -20.32 -2.51
C LYS A 153 -9.07 -19.47 -3.76
N ASP A 154 -10.17 -19.01 -4.34
CA ASP A 154 -10.16 -18.22 -5.57
C ASP A 154 -9.60 -16.82 -5.33
N LEU A 155 -9.82 -16.26 -4.14
CA LEU A 155 -9.24 -14.99 -3.70
C LEU A 155 -7.72 -15.03 -3.59
N PHE A 156 -7.10 -16.20 -3.39
CA PHE A 156 -5.63 -16.33 -3.45
C PHE A 156 -5.12 -16.70 -4.84
N ILE A 157 -5.81 -17.62 -5.54
CA ILE A 157 -5.32 -18.20 -6.81
C ILE A 157 -5.55 -17.25 -7.99
N LYS A 158 -6.73 -16.62 -8.10
CA LYS A 158 -7.05 -15.75 -9.25
C LYS A 158 -6.12 -14.54 -9.34
N PRO A 159 -5.78 -13.81 -8.25
CA PRO A 159 -4.79 -12.73 -8.32
C PRO A 159 -3.41 -13.20 -8.77
N LEU A 160 -2.95 -14.34 -8.27
CA LEU A 160 -1.67 -14.93 -8.68
C LEU A 160 -1.67 -15.26 -10.17
N HIS A 161 -2.77 -15.81 -10.67
CA HIS A 161 -2.93 -16.09 -12.09
C HIS A 161 -2.90 -14.81 -12.94
N ILE A 162 -3.66 -13.77 -12.56
CA ILE A 162 -3.67 -12.47 -13.25
C ILE A 162 -2.26 -11.85 -13.27
N MET A 163 -1.59 -11.84 -12.12
CA MET A 163 -0.22 -11.34 -12.00
C MET A 163 0.78 -12.14 -12.84
N LYS A 164 0.61 -13.47 -12.92
CA LYS A 164 1.47 -14.35 -13.74
C LYS A 164 1.28 -14.10 -15.24
N VAL A 165 0.04 -13.99 -15.70
CA VAL A 165 -0.29 -13.81 -17.12
C VAL A 165 0.23 -12.47 -17.66
N GLN A 166 0.21 -11.41 -16.84
CA GLN A 166 0.65 -10.07 -17.24
C GLN A 166 1.93 -9.61 -16.51
N ALA A 167 2.77 -10.54 -16.07
CA ALA A 167 3.95 -10.28 -15.24
C ALA A 167 4.91 -9.25 -15.86
N SER A 168 5.16 -9.33 -17.17
CA SER A 168 6.05 -8.40 -17.86
C SER A 168 5.52 -6.97 -17.88
N ALA A 169 4.23 -6.78 -18.15
CA ALA A 169 3.60 -5.46 -18.16
C ALA A 169 3.54 -4.85 -16.75
N LEU A 170 3.23 -5.66 -15.74
CA LEU A 170 3.20 -5.25 -14.33
C LEU A 170 4.58 -4.90 -13.78
N PHE A 171 5.63 -5.61 -14.23
CA PHE A 171 7.01 -5.30 -13.87
C PHE A 171 7.43 -3.92 -14.40
N TRP A 172 7.15 -3.62 -15.67
CA TRP A 172 7.46 -2.32 -16.27
C TRP A 172 6.66 -1.18 -15.64
N ALA A 173 5.37 -1.39 -15.34
CA ALA A 173 4.54 -0.39 -14.67
C ALA A 173 5.00 -0.12 -13.22
N GLY A 174 5.47 -1.15 -12.52
CA GLY A 174 5.95 -1.07 -11.13
C GLY A 174 7.39 -0.58 -10.98
N GLY A 175 8.15 -0.45 -12.07
CA GLY A 175 9.56 -0.05 -12.00
C GLY A 175 9.80 1.28 -11.28
N PHE A 176 8.94 2.28 -11.53
CA PHE A 176 9.05 3.57 -10.85
C PHE A 176 8.71 3.49 -9.36
N TYR A 177 7.78 2.61 -8.97
CA TYR A 177 7.47 2.34 -7.57
C TYR A 177 8.63 1.66 -6.84
N VAL A 178 9.28 0.68 -7.47
CA VAL A 178 10.46 0.01 -6.90
C VAL A 178 11.61 1.00 -6.72
N LEU A 179 11.88 1.81 -7.75
CA LEU A 179 12.95 2.81 -7.71
C LEU A 179 12.68 3.87 -6.63
N TRP A 180 11.45 4.37 -6.51
CA TRP A 180 11.08 5.30 -5.45
C TRP A 180 11.21 4.69 -4.05
N ASN A 181 10.80 3.41 -3.86
CA ASN A 181 10.99 2.74 -2.57
C ASN A 181 12.47 2.63 -2.19
N ILE A 182 13.34 2.23 -3.12
CA ILE A 182 14.79 2.15 -2.86
C ILE A 182 15.36 3.53 -2.53
N LEU A 183 15.04 4.55 -3.34
CA LEU A 183 15.48 5.94 -3.08
C LEU A 183 14.99 6.45 -1.73
N SER A 184 13.75 6.13 -1.35
CA SER A 184 13.19 6.56 -0.07
C SER A 184 13.87 5.89 1.12
N GLN A 185 14.21 4.60 1.03
CA GLN A 185 14.96 3.91 2.09
C GLN A 185 16.37 4.48 2.24
N ILE A 186 17.04 4.77 1.12
CA ILE A 186 18.35 5.45 1.12
C ILE A 186 18.22 6.85 1.73
N GLY A 187 17.24 7.65 1.29
CA GLY A 187 16.99 8.99 1.81
C GLY A 187 16.70 9.01 3.30
N LEU A 188 15.84 8.12 3.79
CA LEU A 188 15.54 7.98 5.21
C LEU A 188 16.79 7.60 6.02
N SER A 189 17.58 6.64 5.51
CA SER A 189 18.84 6.23 6.16
C SER A 189 19.88 7.36 6.20
N MET A 190 19.90 8.26 5.21
CA MET A 190 20.77 9.45 5.22
C MET A 190 20.31 10.49 6.25
N VAL A 191 19.00 10.75 6.36
CA VAL A 191 18.42 11.67 7.35
C VAL A 191 18.68 11.16 8.77
N LEU A 192 18.59 9.85 8.99
CA LEU A 192 18.76 9.21 10.30
C LEU A 192 20.21 8.82 10.61
N LYS A 193 21.13 8.92 9.63
CA LYS A 193 22.56 8.57 9.77
C LYS A 193 23.26 9.13 11.03
N PRO A 194 23.04 10.40 11.45
CA PRO A 194 23.66 10.90 12.67
C PRO A 194 23.20 10.17 13.94
N PHE A 195 21.96 9.66 13.98
CA PHE A 195 21.37 8.95 15.12
C PHE A 195 21.61 7.44 15.09
N ILE A 196 21.78 6.86 13.89
CA ILE A 196 22.12 5.45 13.69
C ILE A 196 23.53 5.12 14.21
N LYS A 197 24.45 6.10 14.27
CA LYS A 197 25.79 5.87 14.84
C LYS A 197 25.79 5.62 16.35
N GLU A 198 24.77 6.08 17.06
CA GLU A 198 24.62 5.93 18.51
C GLU A 198 23.61 4.84 18.92
N SER A 199 22.91 4.23 17.95
CA SER A 199 21.78 3.33 18.19
C SER A 199 21.92 2.03 17.41
N ASP A 200 21.81 0.88 18.07
CA ASP A 200 21.91 -0.45 17.44
C ASP A 200 20.73 -0.77 16.47
N SER A 201 19.69 0.06 16.45
CA SER A 201 18.51 -0.12 15.59
C SER A 201 17.84 1.20 15.16
N LEU A 202 17.11 1.14 14.04
CA LEU A 202 16.41 2.28 13.44
C LEU A 202 15.23 2.77 14.32
N GLU A 203 14.58 1.87 15.04
CA GLU A 203 13.54 2.20 16.03
C GLU A 203 14.12 2.94 17.25
N GLN A 204 15.27 2.51 17.76
CA GLN A 204 15.96 3.22 18.85
C GLN A 204 16.45 4.59 18.42
N ALA A 205 16.97 4.72 17.19
CA ALA A 205 17.37 6.00 16.61
C ALA A 205 16.20 6.99 16.48
N LEU A 206 15.00 6.50 16.13
CA LEU A 206 13.78 7.32 16.09
C LEU A 206 13.32 7.71 17.50
N LEU A 207 13.40 6.79 18.47
CA LEU A 207 13.04 7.05 19.87
C LEU A 207 13.99 8.06 20.52
N THR A 208 15.30 7.95 20.32
CA THR A 208 16.28 8.92 20.83
C THR A 208 16.09 10.29 20.19
N LEU A 209 15.81 10.36 18.88
CA LEU A 209 15.55 11.61 18.17
C LEU A 209 14.28 12.32 18.68
N VAL A 210 13.24 11.56 19.03
CA VAL A 210 12.02 12.10 19.65
C VAL A 210 12.27 12.53 21.11
N GLN A 211 13.06 11.78 21.87
CA GLN A 211 13.39 12.10 23.27
C GLN A 211 14.35 13.29 23.40
N GLN A 212 15.29 13.46 22.47
CA GLN A 212 16.27 14.56 22.40
C GLN A 212 15.78 15.72 21.51
N GLY A 213 14.49 15.73 21.14
CA GLY A 213 13.97 16.58 20.09
C GLY A 213 14.09 18.09 20.32
N ALA A 214 14.31 18.54 21.56
CA ALA A 214 14.58 19.95 21.86
C ALA A 214 15.94 20.42 21.29
N ASP A 215 16.95 19.55 21.29
CA ASP A 215 18.31 19.89 20.86
C ASP A 215 18.54 19.65 19.35
N HIS A 216 17.66 18.88 18.69
CA HIS A 216 17.82 18.43 17.30
C HIS A 216 16.61 18.78 16.42
N MET A 217 15.99 19.95 16.68
CA MET A 217 14.82 20.45 15.95
C MET A 217 15.03 20.47 14.42
N GLU A 218 16.23 20.80 13.94
CA GLU A 218 16.53 20.80 12.51
C GLU A 218 16.37 19.41 11.86
N THR A 219 16.78 18.34 12.54
CA THR A 219 16.62 16.98 12.02
C THR A 219 15.16 16.52 12.08
N ILE A 220 14.39 16.95 13.08
CA ILE A 220 12.94 16.69 13.13
C ILE A 220 12.24 17.37 11.96
N TRP A 221 12.55 18.63 11.68
CA TRP A 221 11.98 19.34 10.53
C TRP A 221 12.36 18.70 9.20
N LEU A 222 13.63 18.26 9.06
CA LEU A 222 14.10 17.54 7.88
C LEU A 222 13.38 16.20 7.69
N LEU A 223 13.20 15.43 8.77
CA LEU A 223 12.46 14.17 8.77
C LEU A 223 10.99 14.40 8.40
N LEU A 224 10.36 15.42 8.96
CA LEU A 224 8.97 15.75 8.67
C LEU A 224 8.78 16.19 7.21
N ALA A 225 9.68 17.04 6.71
CA ALA A 225 9.72 17.43 5.29
C ALA A 225 9.93 16.22 4.38
N PHE A 226 10.85 15.31 4.74
CA PHE A 226 11.09 14.08 4.00
C PHE A 226 9.84 13.19 3.97
N CYS A 227 9.18 12.99 5.11
CA CYS A 227 7.94 12.22 5.20
C CYS A 227 6.82 12.82 4.32
N ILE A 228 6.65 14.15 4.35
CA ILE A 228 5.67 14.83 3.49
C ILE A 228 5.98 14.56 2.01
N VAL A 229 7.22 14.78 1.57
CA VAL A 229 7.62 14.53 0.17
C VAL A 229 7.45 13.06 -0.19
N TYR A 230 7.83 12.15 0.72
CA TYR A 230 7.65 10.71 0.56
C TYR A 230 6.21 10.36 0.25
N PHE A 231 5.27 10.77 1.12
CA PHE A 231 3.85 10.48 0.93
C PHE A 231 3.28 11.14 -0.31
N LEU A 232 3.61 12.42 -0.58
CA LEU A 232 3.12 13.14 -1.75
C LEU A 232 3.47 12.42 -3.05
N VAL A 233 4.74 12.02 -3.21
CA VAL A 233 5.23 11.32 -4.40
C VAL A 233 4.71 9.88 -4.45
N GLN A 234 4.72 9.18 -3.32
CA GLN A 234 4.22 7.80 -3.21
C GLN A 234 2.78 7.67 -3.71
N TYR A 235 1.90 8.59 -3.33
CA TYR A 235 0.49 8.54 -3.76
C TYR A 235 0.30 8.90 -5.23
N VAL A 236 1.14 9.77 -5.80
CA VAL A 236 1.12 10.03 -7.26
C VAL A 236 1.42 8.74 -8.02
N ILE A 237 2.45 8.00 -7.58
CA ILE A 237 2.85 6.73 -8.19
C ILE A 237 1.74 5.68 -8.03
N LEU A 238 1.20 5.54 -6.82
CA LEU A 238 0.15 4.56 -6.53
C LEU A 238 -1.13 4.80 -7.32
N VAL A 239 -1.55 6.05 -7.55
CA VAL A 239 -2.74 6.34 -8.38
C VAL A 239 -2.57 5.80 -9.80
N VAL A 240 -1.41 6.03 -10.41
CA VAL A 240 -1.10 5.53 -11.76
C VAL A 240 -1.05 4.00 -11.75
N LEU A 241 -0.40 3.43 -10.72
CA LEU A 241 -0.20 2.00 -10.56
C LEU A 241 -1.53 1.24 -10.39
N TYR A 242 -2.40 1.69 -9.49
CA TYR A 242 -3.71 1.09 -9.26
C TYR A 242 -4.62 1.22 -10.47
N THR A 243 -4.58 2.34 -11.19
CA THR A 243 -5.36 2.52 -12.43
C THR A 243 -4.85 1.57 -13.52
N PHE A 244 -3.53 1.39 -13.65
CA PHE A 244 -2.95 0.43 -14.59
C PHE A 244 -3.36 -1.01 -14.24
N LEU A 245 -3.21 -1.39 -12.97
CA LEU A 245 -3.57 -2.72 -12.48
C LEU A 245 -5.08 -3.01 -12.63
N ALA A 246 -5.94 -2.00 -12.46
CA ALA A 246 -7.38 -2.15 -12.64
C ALA A 246 -7.73 -2.47 -14.11
N ASN A 247 -7.07 -1.84 -15.08
CA ASN A 247 -7.24 -2.18 -16.50
C ASN A 247 -6.71 -3.60 -16.82
N VAL A 248 -5.57 -3.98 -16.23
CA VAL A 248 -5.01 -5.33 -16.33
C VAL A 248 -5.99 -6.38 -15.82
N TYR A 249 -6.60 -6.12 -14.66
CA TYR A 249 -7.60 -6.99 -14.05
C TYR A 249 -8.84 -7.15 -14.93
N GLU A 250 -9.42 -6.07 -15.47
CA GLU A 250 -10.58 -6.14 -16.36
C GLU A 250 -10.29 -6.95 -17.63
N MET A 251 -9.17 -6.71 -18.30
CA MET A 251 -8.82 -7.48 -19.50
C MET A 251 -8.57 -8.97 -19.22
N SER A 252 -8.06 -9.29 -18.03
CA SER A 252 -7.89 -10.68 -17.62
C SER A 252 -9.21 -11.36 -17.27
N ARG A 253 -10.23 -10.60 -16.85
CA ARG A 253 -11.59 -11.09 -16.60
C ARG A 253 -12.37 -11.31 -17.89
N GLU A 254 -12.24 -10.43 -18.89
CA GLU A 254 -12.91 -10.61 -20.19
C GLU A 254 -12.39 -11.84 -20.97
N ARG A 255 -11.20 -12.33 -20.62
CA ARG A 255 -10.56 -13.50 -21.27
C ARG A 255 -10.80 -14.83 -20.53
N SER A 256 -11.43 -14.81 -19.35
CA SER A 256 -11.76 -16.00 -18.54
C SER A 256 -13.22 -16.38 -18.66
#